data_AF-G7EAG9-F1
#
_entry.id   AF-G7EAG9-F1
#
_cell.length_a   1.000
_cell.length_b   1.000
_cell.length_c   1.000
_cell.angle_alpha   90.00
_cell.angle_beta   90.00
_cell.angle_gamma   90.00
#
_symmetry.space_group_name_H-M   'P 1'
#
loop_
_entity.id
_entity.type
_entity.pdbx_description
1 polymer ?
#
loop_
_entity_poly.entity_id
_entity_poly.type
_entity_poly.pdbx_seq_one_letter_code
_entity_poly.pdbx_strand_id
1 'polypeptide(L)'
;MTTLLEAALGSRTGPLLLDGGMSTTLEDELGASTDHPLWSSHLLSDAKGRQQIQKVHQMFHDAGSDIIQTNTYQMDESLCEANGLSATELVSNAIALARSVKGSPLVALSLGPYGALTSPGSEYSGHYTGPYGPFESSLPDSRVDPSSTLPPASDAECYEDALTDFHTKRLRTFLASEKPDLLAFETVPLLTEVRAIRRAVRLCQTELPYWISFVLPDGICPQSTHPTIDAKRCTLEALTLAALQGEQPPVAIGINCTHPSLIASNVIRMARTVSSHKLSIPWLVLYPDGGLTYDTVTKSWHAREAQQSDRSWADALLDAASTGDRAFAGYILGGCCKSTPSYIAALRSISG
;
A
#
# COMPACT_ATOMS: atom_id res chain seq x y z
N MET A 1 -8.54 -14.48 -12.87
CA MET A 1 -8.12 -13.35 -12.02
C MET A 1 -6.86 -12.67 -12.56
N THR A 2 -5.80 -13.41 -12.97
CA THR A 2 -4.66 -12.87 -13.76
C THR A 2 -5.07 -12.17 -15.06
N THR A 3 -6.22 -12.58 -15.58
CA THR A 3 -6.86 -12.04 -16.79
C THR A 3 -7.09 -10.54 -16.80
N LEU A 4 -7.30 -9.87 -15.64
CA LEU A 4 -7.52 -8.42 -15.63
C LEU A 4 -6.23 -7.67 -16.00
N LEU A 5 -5.12 -8.02 -15.36
CA LEU A 5 -3.83 -7.38 -15.59
C LEU A 5 -3.30 -7.70 -17.00
N GLU A 6 -3.47 -8.95 -17.44
CA GLU A 6 -3.15 -9.36 -18.81
C GLU A 6 -3.99 -8.59 -19.85
N ALA A 7 -5.30 -8.41 -19.59
CA ALA A 7 -6.17 -7.64 -20.48
C ALA A 7 -5.80 -6.15 -20.52
N ALA A 8 -5.42 -5.56 -19.37
CA ALA A 8 -4.95 -4.18 -19.30
C ALA A 8 -3.61 -3.98 -20.02
N LEU A 9 -2.74 -4.98 -19.99
CA LEU A 9 -1.49 -4.95 -20.75
C LEU A 9 -1.75 -5.03 -22.25
N GLY A 10 -2.74 -5.83 -22.66
CA GLY A 10 -3.13 -5.99 -24.06
C GLY A 10 -2.00 -6.62 -24.87
N SER A 11 -1.58 -5.97 -25.96
CA SER A 11 -0.45 -6.41 -26.80
C SER A 11 0.90 -5.81 -26.37
N ARG A 12 0.94 -4.98 -25.32
CA ARG A 12 2.19 -4.33 -24.88
C ARG A 12 3.13 -5.36 -24.26
N THR A 13 4.42 -5.19 -24.51
CA THR A 13 5.48 -5.97 -23.87
C THR A 13 6.20 -5.05 -22.88
N GLY A 14 5.79 -5.07 -21.62
CA GLY A 14 6.32 -4.16 -20.61
C GLY A 14 5.52 -4.21 -19.29
N PRO A 15 5.87 -3.36 -18.32
CA PRO A 15 5.11 -3.21 -17.09
C PRO A 15 3.77 -2.47 -17.32
N LEU A 16 2.79 -2.78 -16.48
CA LEU A 16 1.71 -1.84 -16.19
C LEU A 16 2.26 -0.74 -15.27
N LEU A 17 1.90 0.51 -15.52
CA LEU A 17 2.36 1.62 -14.69
C LEU A 17 1.30 2.01 -13.66
N LEU A 18 1.71 2.06 -12.40
CA LEU A 18 0.97 2.61 -11.28
C LEU A 18 1.31 4.11 -11.15
N ASP A 19 0.46 4.86 -10.45
CA ASP A 19 0.68 6.26 -10.12
C ASP A 19 1.78 6.46 -9.05
N GLY A 20 1.85 7.66 -8.48
CA GLY A 20 2.87 8.08 -7.53
C GLY A 20 2.29 8.68 -6.24
N GLY A 21 3.07 9.51 -5.57
CA GLY A 21 2.72 10.06 -4.25
C GLY A 21 1.57 11.08 -4.29
N MET A 22 0.36 10.64 -3.95
CA MET A 22 -0.85 11.48 -3.89
C MET A 22 -0.68 12.68 -2.95
N SER A 23 -0.42 12.47 -1.66
CA SER A 23 -0.33 13.53 -0.65
C SER A 23 0.76 14.54 -1.00
N THR A 24 1.95 14.07 -1.41
CA THR A 24 3.06 14.96 -1.76
C THR A 24 2.73 15.80 -2.99
N THR A 25 2.04 15.23 -3.99
CA THR A 25 1.63 16.00 -5.18
C THR A 25 0.52 17.00 -4.85
N LEU A 26 -0.42 16.64 -3.98
CA LEU A 26 -1.46 17.56 -3.48
C LEU A 26 -0.86 18.78 -2.76
N GLU A 27 0.15 18.56 -1.93
CA GLU A 27 0.86 19.63 -1.21
C GLU A 27 1.73 20.47 -2.14
N ASP A 28 2.66 19.81 -2.85
CA ASP A 28 3.72 20.47 -3.60
C ASP A 28 3.16 21.22 -4.83
N GLU A 29 2.17 20.65 -5.53
CA GLU A 29 1.65 21.21 -6.79
C GLU A 29 0.37 22.03 -6.62
N LEU A 30 -0.44 21.71 -5.60
CA LEU A 30 -1.77 22.29 -5.42
C LEU A 30 -1.97 23.02 -4.09
N GLY A 31 -0.96 23.02 -3.20
CA GLY A 31 -1.02 23.69 -1.90
C GLY A 31 -2.15 23.19 -1.01
N ALA A 32 -2.57 21.93 -1.16
CA ALA A 32 -3.56 21.33 -0.28
C ALA A 32 -2.94 21.08 1.10
N SER A 33 -3.73 21.25 2.17
CA SER A 33 -3.33 20.79 3.49
C SER A 33 -3.57 19.30 3.60
N THR A 34 -2.63 18.54 4.16
CA THR A 34 -2.84 17.16 4.58
C THR A 34 -2.70 16.97 6.09
N ASP A 35 -2.59 18.07 6.85
CA ASP A 35 -2.54 18.06 8.31
C ASP A 35 -3.94 17.81 8.90
N HIS A 36 -4.36 16.55 8.86
CA HIS A 36 -5.65 16.05 9.33
C HIS A 36 -5.49 14.62 9.87
N PRO A 37 -6.32 14.15 10.83
CA PRO A 37 -6.32 12.74 11.26
C PRO A 37 -6.56 11.70 10.17
N LEU A 38 -7.05 12.11 8.99
CA LEU A 38 -7.31 11.29 7.80
C LEU A 38 -6.31 11.61 6.66
N TRP A 39 -5.25 12.36 6.98
CA TRP A 39 -4.30 12.94 6.04
C TRP A 39 -5.00 13.51 4.81
N SER A 40 -4.55 13.19 3.59
CA SER A 40 -5.17 13.64 2.34
C SER A 40 -6.60 13.13 2.13
N SER A 41 -7.05 12.05 2.79
CA SER A 41 -8.38 11.48 2.57
C SER A 41 -9.52 12.41 3.02
N HIS A 42 -9.28 13.35 3.94
CA HIS A 42 -10.30 14.33 4.33
C HIS A 42 -10.75 15.21 3.15
N LEU A 43 -9.89 15.42 2.16
CA LEU A 43 -10.19 16.21 0.96
C LEU A 43 -11.31 15.58 0.09
N LEU A 44 -11.66 14.31 0.33
CA LEU A 44 -12.82 13.67 -0.31
C LEU A 44 -14.16 14.25 0.17
N SER A 45 -14.19 14.91 1.35
CA SER A 45 -15.42 15.40 1.99
C SER A 45 -15.96 16.68 1.35
N ASP A 46 -15.11 17.54 0.78
CA ASP A 46 -15.52 18.82 0.21
C ASP A 46 -15.24 18.94 -1.30
N ALA A 47 -15.95 19.85 -1.96
CA ALA A 47 -15.89 19.98 -3.42
C ALA A 47 -14.52 20.46 -3.93
N LYS A 48 -13.81 21.30 -3.16
CA LYS A 48 -12.50 21.82 -3.57
C LYS A 48 -11.44 20.72 -3.45
N GLY A 49 -11.43 19.99 -2.34
CA GLY A 49 -10.55 18.85 -2.13
C GLY A 49 -10.75 17.77 -3.20
N ARG A 50 -12.00 17.45 -3.54
CA ARG A 50 -12.31 16.50 -4.64
C ARG A 50 -11.79 16.96 -5.99
N GLN A 51 -11.87 18.25 -6.32
CA GLN A 51 -11.29 18.80 -7.56
C GLN A 51 -9.76 18.68 -7.57
N GLN A 52 -9.10 18.91 -6.43
CA GLN A 52 -7.64 18.75 -6.31
C GLN A 52 -7.23 17.28 -6.51
N ILE A 53 -7.93 16.34 -5.87
CA ILE A 53 -7.70 14.89 -6.04
C ILE A 53 -7.89 14.47 -7.50
N GLN A 54 -8.98 14.89 -8.15
CA GLN A 54 -9.22 14.58 -9.56
C GLN A 54 -8.10 15.09 -10.46
N LYS A 55 -7.60 16.30 -10.19
CA LYS A 55 -6.49 16.89 -10.93
C LYS A 55 -5.22 16.07 -10.77
N VAL A 56 -4.88 15.62 -9.55
CA VAL A 56 -3.70 14.78 -9.32
C VAL A 56 -3.82 13.43 -10.03
N HIS A 57 -4.99 12.78 -9.98
CA HIS A 57 -5.21 11.55 -10.74
C HIS A 57 -5.01 11.75 -12.25
N GLN A 58 -5.53 12.86 -12.81
CA GLN A 58 -5.32 13.17 -14.23
C GLN A 58 -3.84 13.45 -14.53
N MET A 59 -3.10 14.14 -13.64
CA MET A 59 -1.66 14.38 -13.81
C MET A 59 -0.86 13.06 -13.90
N PHE A 60 -1.15 12.09 -13.03
CA PHE A 60 -0.48 10.78 -13.08
C PHE A 60 -0.89 9.95 -14.29
N HIS A 61 -2.16 10.02 -14.71
CA HIS A 61 -2.60 9.34 -15.93
C HIS A 61 -1.97 9.95 -17.19
N ASP A 62 -1.93 11.29 -17.28
CA ASP A 62 -1.27 12.00 -18.40
C ASP A 62 0.23 11.71 -18.45
N ALA A 63 0.86 11.45 -17.30
CA ALA A 63 2.24 10.97 -17.21
C ALA A 63 2.42 9.50 -17.66
N GLY A 64 1.32 8.76 -17.84
CA GLY A 64 1.32 7.42 -18.41
C GLY A 64 0.90 6.32 -17.45
N SER A 65 0.27 6.60 -16.30
CA SER A 65 -0.23 5.55 -15.40
C SER A 65 -1.39 4.77 -16.03
N ASP A 66 -1.30 3.44 -16.01
CA ASP A 66 -2.36 2.51 -16.40
C ASP A 66 -3.33 2.23 -15.24
N ILE A 67 -2.84 2.33 -14.01
CA ILE A 67 -3.55 2.05 -12.76
C ILE A 67 -3.47 3.30 -11.88
N ILE A 68 -4.60 3.71 -11.30
CA ILE A 68 -4.70 4.82 -10.35
C ILE A 68 -5.14 4.28 -8.99
N GLN A 69 -4.42 4.64 -7.93
CA GLN A 69 -4.81 4.34 -6.56
C GLN A 69 -5.80 5.39 -6.03
N THR A 70 -6.87 4.95 -5.40
CA THR A 70 -7.81 5.87 -4.71
C THR A 70 -7.14 6.56 -3.53
N ASN A 71 -7.61 7.75 -3.16
CA ASN A 71 -7.10 8.49 -1.99
C ASN A 71 -7.70 7.97 -0.67
N THR A 72 -7.58 6.66 -0.38
CA THR A 72 -8.26 5.96 0.73
C THR A 72 -7.33 5.24 1.71
N TYR A 73 -6.02 5.44 1.57
CA TYR A 73 -4.96 4.76 2.34
C TYR A 73 -5.22 4.75 3.85
N GLN A 74 -5.58 5.90 4.42
CA GLN A 74 -5.68 6.12 5.87
C GLN A 74 -7.14 6.22 6.36
N MET A 75 -8.04 5.41 5.82
CA MET A 75 -9.45 5.45 6.18
C MET A 75 -9.93 4.14 6.79
N ASP A 76 -10.66 4.20 7.89
CA ASP A 76 -11.64 3.19 8.30
C ASP A 76 -12.93 3.86 8.77
N GLU A 77 -13.93 3.04 9.10
CA GLU A 77 -15.24 3.52 9.56
C GLU A 77 -15.11 4.38 10.83
N SER A 78 -14.42 3.87 11.85
CA SER A 78 -14.28 4.53 13.14
C SER A 78 -13.55 5.87 13.05
N LEU A 79 -12.48 5.97 12.25
CA LEU A 79 -11.75 7.22 12.06
C LEU A 79 -12.56 8.24 11.25
N CYS A 80 -13.35 7.81 10.26
CA CYS A 80 -14.25 8.72 9.56
C CYS A 80 -15.33 9.25 10.51
N GLU A 81 -15.99 8.38 11.28
CA GLU A 81 -17.03 8.75 12.24
C GLU A 81 -16.51 9.71 13.32
N ALA A 82 -15.31 9.45 13.87
CA ALA A 82 -14.66 10.33 14.85
C ALA A 82 -14.40 11.75 14.32
N ASN A 83 -14.36 11.93 12.99
CA ASN A 83 -14.20 13.23 12.33
C ASN A 83 -15.52 13.73 11.69
N GLY A 84 -16.66 13.09 12.00
CA GLY A 84 -17.97 13.50 11.49
C GLY A 84 -18.21 13.22 10.01
N LEU A 85 -17.51 12.23 9.44
CA LEU A 85 -17.53 11.88 8.03
C LEU A 85 -18.10 10.47 7.80
N SER A 86 -18.75 10.27 6.65
CA SER A 86 -19.26 8.96 6.23
C SER A 86 -18.20 8.21 5.43
N ALA A 87 -17.69 7.09 5.97
CA ALA A 87 -16.70 6.27 5.27
C ALA A 87 -17.22 5.76 3.91
N THR A 88 -18.50 5.38 3.83
CA THR A 88 -19.11 4.89 2.59
C THR A 88 -19.20 5.99 1.52
N GLU A 89 -19.54 7.21 1.92
CA GLU A 89 -19.58 8.36 1.00
C GLU A 89 -18.19 8.73 0.50
N LEU A 90 -17.20 8.82 1.40
CA LEU A 90 -15.84 9.17 1.02
C LEU A 90 -15.23 8.13 0.07
N VAL A 91 -15.44 6.84 0.30
CA VAL A 91 -14.95 5.78 -0.60
C VAL A 91 -15.65 5.82 -1.95
N SER A 92 -16.97 6.03 -1.98
CA SER A 92 -17.68 6.20 -3.25
C SER A 92 -17.16 7.40 -4.02
N ASN A 93 -16.91 8.53 -3.35
CA ASN A 93 -16.29 9.71 -3.97
C ASN A 93 -14.89 9.37 -4.50
N ALA A 94 -14.07 8.64 -3.75
CA ALA A 94 -12.71 8.30 -4.16
C ALA A 94 -12.68 7.44 -5.43
N ILE A 95 -13.54 6.42 -5.50
CA ILE A 95 -13.63 5.54 -6.67
C ILE A 95 -14.17 6.31 -7.88
N ALA A 96 -15.23 7.10 -7.69
CA ALA A 96 -15.81 7.92 -8.77
C ALA A 96 -14.80 8.92 -9.35
N LEU A 97 -13.98 9.55 -8.50
CA LEU A 97 -12.94 10.48 -8.95
C LEU A 97 -11.86 9.78 -9.76
N ALA A 98 -11.34 8.63 -9.30
CA ALA A 98 -10.35 7.86 -10.04
C ALA A 98 -10.91 7.37 -11.39
N ARG A 99 -12.19 6.97 -11.45
CA ARG A 99 -12.87 6.58 -12.70
C ARG A 99 -13.14 7.72 -13.66
N SER A 100 -13.29 8.94 -13.14
CA SER A 100 -13.56 10.12 -13.96
C SER A 100 -12.37 10.59 -14.79
N VAL A 101 -11.18 10.02 -14.54
CA VAL A 101 -9.96 10.28 -15.31
C VAL A 101 -10.18 9.89 -16.77
N LYS A 102 -9.88 10.84 -17.67
CA LYS A 102 -9.99 10.59 -19.12
C LYS A 102 -8.99 9.51 -19.52
N GLY A 103 -9.43 8.50 -20.26
CA GLY A 103 -8.62 7.34 -20.62
C GLY A 103 -9.00 6.07 -19.84
N SER A 104 -9.85 6.20 -18.81
CA SER A 104 -10.43 5.08 -18.06
C SER A 104 -9.38 4.08 -17.54
N PRO A 105 -8.42 4.55 -16.71
CA PRO A 105 -7.44 3.66 -16.10
C PRO A 105 -8.12 2.62 -15.19
N LEU A 106 -7.40 1.55 -14.86
CA LEU A 106 -7.83 0.66 -13.79
C LEU A 106 -7.79 1.41 -12.46
N VAL A 107 -8.82 1.21 -11.62
CA VAL A 107 -8.91 1.83 -10.30
C VAL A 107 -8.62 0.82 -9.21
N ALA A 108 -7.51 1.04 -8.51
CA ALA A 108 -7.10 0.25 -7.36
C ALA A 108 -7.56 0.93 -6.05
N LEU A 109 -8.34 0.24 -5.24
CA LEU A 109 -8.72 0.74 -3.92
C LEU A 109 -7.52 0.63 -2.96
N SER A 110 -6.93 1.78 -2.62
CA SER A 110 -5.81 1.90 -1.69
C SER A 110 -6.23 1.58 -0.26
N LEU A 111 -5.55 0.60 0.35
CA LEU A 111 -5.80 0.12 1.71
C LEU A 111 -4.46 0.04 2.47
N GLY A 112 -4.14 1.07 3.24
CA GLY A 112 -2.99 1.06 4.14
C GLY A 112 -3.16 0.05 5.30
N PRO A 113 -2.08 -0.26 6.03
CA PRO A 113 -2.14 -1.19 7.15
C PRO A 113 -2.82 -0.53 8.36
N TYR A 114 -3.14 -1.30 9.39
CA TYR A 114 -3.63 -0.78 10.67
C TYR A 114 -2.71 0.32 11.22
N GLY A 115 -1.39 0.14 11.07
CA GLY A 115 -0.39 1.11 11.52
C GLY A 115 -0.53 2.51 10.93
N ALA A 116 -1.18 2.68 9.78
CA ALA A 116 -1.43 4.00 9.22
C ALA A 116 -2.50 4.78 10.01
N LEU A 117 -3.37 4.09 10.75
CA LEU A 117 -4.47 4.70 11.51
C LEU A 117 -4.09 5.03 12.96
N THR A 118 -2.88 4.66 13.39
CA THR A 118 -2.36 4.96 14.72
C THR A 118 -1.83 6.40 14.81
N SER A 119 -1.68 6.92 16.04
CA SER A 119 -1.13 8.25 16.28
C SER A 119 -0.10 8.22 17.41
N PRO A 120 1.21 8.44 17.12
CA PRO A 120 1.79 8.60 15.78
C PRO A 120 1.65 7.33 14.92
N GLY A 121 1.71 7.48 13.59
CA GLY A 121 1.65 6.35 12.65
C GLY A 121 2.77 5.33 12.90
N SER A 122 2.43 4.05 12.76
CA SER A 122 3.31 2.91 13.04
C SER A 122 3.50 1.98 11.85
N GLU A 123 3.09 2.40 10.65
CA GLU A 123 3.21 1.62 9.40
C GLU A 123 4.67 1.35 9.00
N TYR A 124 5.62 2.22 9.37
CA TYR A 124 7.05 1.99 9.11
C TYR A 124 7.80 1.30 10.26
N SER A 125 7.26 1.34 11.49
CA SER A 125 7.89 0.71 12.66
C SER A 125 7.37 -0.69 12.94
N GLY A 126 6.12 -0.98 12.55
CA GLY A 126 5.42 -2.21 12.95
C GLY A 126 5.09 -2.27 14.46
N HIS A 127 5.20 -1.15 15.17
CA HIS A 127 4.97 -1.08 16.62
C HIS A 127 3.48 -0.99 16.94
N TYR A 128 2.75 -2.12 16.82
CA TYR A 128 1.31 -2.17 17.10
C TYR A 128 1.03 -2.51 18.56
N THR A 129 0.20 -1.71 19.20
CA THR A 129 -0.25 -1.95 20.58
C THR A 129 -1.43 -2.92 20.64
N GLY A 130 -1.70 -3.49 21.81
CA GLY A 130 -2.89 -4.31 22.03
C GLY A 130 -4.18 -3.55 21.65
N PRO A 131 -5.17 -4.21 21.01
CA PRO A 131 -5.26 -5.64 20.70
C PRO A 131 -4.62 -6.06 19.36
N TYR A 132 -3.88 -5.19 18.67
CA TYR A 132 -3.40 -5.44 17.29
C TYR A 132 -1.95 -5.89 17.20
N GLY A 133 -1.22 -5.82 18.32
CA GLY A 133 0.14 -6.31 18.41
C GLY A 133 0.63 -6.42 19.86
N PRO A 134 1.85 -6.93 20.03
CA PRO A 134 2.38 -7.31 21.33
C PRO A 134 2.98 -6.15 22.13
N PHE A 135 2.95 -4.91 21.61
CA PHE A 135 3.60 -3.80 22.27
C PHE A 135 2.71 -3.14 23.33
N GLU A 136 3.33 -2.67 24.42
CA GLU A 136 2.67 -1.86 25.42
C GLU A 136 2.53 -0.42 24.91
N SER A 137 1.37 0.21 25.16
CA SER A 137 1.19 1.61 24.79
C SER A 137 1.99 2.51 25.75
N SER A 138 2.86 3.37 25.22
CA SER A 138 3.53 4.42 25.99
C SER A 138 2.68 5.69 26.13
N LEU A 139 1.54 5.74 25.43
CA LEU A 139 0.56 6.82 25.43
C LEU A 139 -0.85 6.19 25.51
N PRO A 140 -1.78 6.71 26.31
CA PRO A 140 -3.15 6.21 26.31
C PRO A 140 -3.79 6.46 24.94
N ASP A 141 -4.13 5.41 24.22
CA ASP A 141 -4.90 5.52 22.98
C ASP A 141 -6.34 5.87 23.35
N SER A 142 -6.71 7.14 23.17
CA SER A 142 -8.04 7.65 23.50
C SER A 142 -9.16 7.08 22.61
N ARG A 143 -8.82 6.23 21.63
CA ARG A 143 -9.76 5.61 20.69
C ARG A 143 -10.10 4.16 21.05
N VAL A 144 -9.43 3.57 22.06
CA VAL A 144 -9.84 2.30 22.63
C VAL A 144 -11.03 2.56 23.55
N ASP A 145 -12.20 2.00 23.22
CA ASP A 145 -13.35 2.03 24.11
C ASP A 145 -12.98 1.37 25.46
N PRO A 146 -13.01 2.10 26.59
CA PRO A 146 -12.74 1.52 27.90
C PRO A 146 -13.74 0.43 28.30
N SER A 147 -14.89 0.32 27.61
CA SER A 147 -15.89 -0.73 27.78
C SER A 147 -15.63 -1.98 26.94
N SER A 148 -14.67 -1.93 26.00
CA SER A 148 -14.30 -3.10 25.21
C SER A 148 -13.59 -4.11 26.13
N THR A 149 -14.28 -5.21 26.43
CA THR A 149 -13.69 -6.38 27.08
C THR A 149 -12.90 -7.17 26.05
N LEU A 150 -11.87 -6.56 25.47
CA LEU A 150 -10.89 -7.31 24.70
C LEU A 150 -10.08 -8.16 25.69
N PRO A 151 -9.88 -9.46 25.41
CA PRO A 151 -9.16 -10.34 26.30
C PRO A 151 -7.73 -9.82 26.52
N PRO A 152 -7.11 -10.11 27.67
CA PRO A 152 -5.73 -9.74 27.91
C PRO A 152 -4.85 -10.29 26.78
N ALA A 153 -4.27 -9.37 26.01
CA ALA A 153 -3.31 -9.62 24.94
C ALA A 153 -2.18 -10.52 25.44
N SER A 154 -2.19 -11.79 25.07
CA SER A 154 -1.10 -12.71 25.42
C SER A 154 -0.72 -13.72 24.34
N ASP A 155 -1.51 -13.90 23.26
CA ASP A 155 -1.19 -14.86 22.20
C ASP A 155 -1.31 -14.27 20.79
N ALA A 156 -0.41 -14.67 19.89
CA ALA A 156 -0.31 -14.16 18.51
C ALA A 156 -1.59 -14.37 17.68
N GLU A 157 -2.37 -15.41 17.98
CA GLU A 157 -3.67 -15.67 17.33
C GLU A 157 -4.69 -14.57 17.64
N CYS A 158 -4.68 -14.02 18.86
CA CYS A 158 -5.58 -12.94 19.24
C CYS A 158 -5.30 -11.65 18.44
N TYR A 159 -4.02 -11.33 18.20
CA TYR A 159 -3.64 -10.19 17.35
C TYR A 159 -4.07 -10.40 15.90
N GLU A 160 -3.91 -11.62 15.38
CA GLU A 160 -4.37 -11.97 14.02
C GLU A 160 -5.88 -11.85 13.87
N ASP A 161 -6.65 -12.30 14.87
CA ASP A 161 -8.11 -12.15 14.89
C ASP A 161 -8.53 -10.67 14.91
N ALA A 162 -7.91 -9.85 15.77
CA ALA A 162 -8.21 -8.41 15.85
C ALA A 162 -7.91 -7.68 14.53
N LEU A 163 -6.75 -7.97 13.91
CA LEU A 163 -6.40 -7.44 12.59
C LEU A 163 -7.32 -7.97 11.48
N THR A 164 -7.76 -9.23 11.59
CA THR A 164 -8.71 -9.82 10.63
C THR A 164 -10.04 -9.08 10.70
N ASP A 165 -10.55 -8.81 11.90
CA ASP A 165 -11.80 -8.07 12.09
C ASP A 165 -11.68 -6.63 11.59
N PHE A 166 -10.55 -5.97 11.83
CA PHE A 166 -10.25 -4.64 11.29
C PHE A 166 -10.36 -4.61 9.76
N HIS A 167 -9.60 -5.47 9.07
CA HIS A 167 -9.61 -5.52 7.60
C HIS A 167 -10.97 -5.99 7.05
N THR A 168 -11.65 -6.92 7.71
CA THR A 168 -12.97 -7.42 7.30
C THR A 168 -14.03 -6.33 7.34
N LYS A 169 -14.09 -5.55 8.43
CA LYS A 169 -15.02 -4.41 8.56
C LYS A 169 -14.76 -3.39 7.46
N ARG A 170 -13.50 -2.99 7.28
CA ARG A 170 -13.09 -2.03 6.25
C ARG A 170 -13.49 -2.47 4.85
N LEU A 171 -13.21 -3.73 4.48
CA LEU A 171 -13.62 -4.29 3.19
C LEU A 171 -15.13 -4.31 2.99
N ARG A 172 -15.90 -4.72 4.02
CA ARG A 172 -17.38 -4.74 3.93
C ARG A 172 -17.94 -3.34 3.70
N THR A 173 -17.44 -2.35 4.43
CA THR A 173 -17.87 -0.95 4.27
C THR A 173 -17.48 -0.39 2.91
N PHE A 174 -16.24 -0.65 2.46
CA PHE A 174 -15.69 0.00 1.26
C PHE A 174 -16.23 -0.64 -0.03
N LEU A 175 -16.63 -1.91 0.02
CA LEU A 175 -17.19 -2.64 -1.11
C LEU A 175 -18.73 -2.66 -1.12
N ALA A 176 -19.38 -1.92 -0.21
CA ALA A 176 -20.84 -1.87 -0.09
C ALA A 176 -21.53 -1.11 -1.24
N SER A 177 -20.81 -0.21 -1.93
CA SER A 177 -21.37 0.68 -2.95
C SER A 177 -20.67 0.49 -4.30
N GLU A 178 -19.86 1.47 -4.71
CA GLU A 178 -19.11 1.42 -5.95
C GLU A 178 -17.93 0.45 -5.81
N LYS A 179 -17.75 -0.41 -6.81
CA LYS A 179 -16.67 -1.40 -6.79
C LYS A 179 -15.46 -0.88 -7.57
N PRO A 180 -14.25 -0.91 -6.99
CA PRO A 180 -13.01 -0.70 -7.73
C PRO A 180 -12.75 -1.89 -8.68
N ASP A 181 -11.71 -1.79 -9.51
CA ASP A 181 -11.31 -2.89 -10.38
C ASP A 181 -10.41 -3.90 -9.63
N LEU A 182 -9.66 -3.42 -8.64
CA LEU A 182 -8.77 -4.22 -7.80
C LEU A 182 -8.54 -3.59 -6.41
N LEU A 183 -7.99 -4.37 -5.48
CA LEU A 183 -7.62 -3.91 -4.12
C LEU A 183 -6.10 -3.82 -3.97
N ALA A 184 -5.63 -2.76 -3.34
CA ALA A 184 -4.23 -2.49 -3.09
C ALA A 184 -3.97 -2.48 -1.59
N PHE A 185 -3.64 -3.63 -1.00
CA PHE A 185 -3.13 -3.65 0.37
C PHE A 185 -1.66 -3.26 0.33
N GLU A 186 -1.33 -2.11 0.90
CA GLU A 186 -0.04 -1.49 0.68
C GLU A 186 0.65 -1.07 1.99
N THR A 187 1.98 -1.01 1.95
CA THR A 187 2.83 -0.67 3.10
C THR A 187 2.66 -1.63 4.28
N VAL A 188 2.37 -2.92 4.04
CA VAL A 188 2.08 -3.89 5.11
C VAL A 188 3.38 -4.29 5.84
N PRO A 189 3.54 -4.00 7.14
CA PRO A 189 4.82 -4.18 7.83
C PRO A 189 4.94 -5.49 8.59
N LEU A 190 3.83 -6.20 8.84
CA LEU A 190 3.79 -7.34 9.77
C LEU A 190 3.37 -8.64 9.10
N LEU A 191 4.02 -9.75 9.51
CA LEU A 191 3.61 -11.10 9.10
C LEU A 191 2.19 -11.45 9.54
N THR A 192 1.83 -11.08 10.78
CA THR A 192 0.49 -11.30 11.32
C THR A 192 -0.56 -10.54 10.52
N GLU A 193 -0.25 -9.32 10.08
CA GLU A 193 -1.19 -8.51 9.29
C GLU A 193 -1.36 -9.06 7.87
N VAL A 194 -0.29 -9.57 7.23
CA VAL A 194 -0.42 -10.28 5.95
C VAL A 194 -1.40 -11.45 6.06
N ARG A 195 -1.30 -12.26 7.13
CA ARG A 195 -2.23 -13.38 7.37
C ARG A 195 -3.66 -12.89 7.62
N ALA A 196 -3.82 -11.85 8.42
CA ALA A 196 -5.10 -11.24 8.70
C ALA A 196 -5.78 -10.69 7.44
N ILE A 197 -5.06 -10.01 6.55
CA ILE A 197 -5.56 -9.54 5.25
C ILE A 197 -6.06 -10.71 4.41
N ARG A 198 -5.26 -11.79 4.30
CA ARG A 198 -5.64 -13.01 3.55
C ARG A 198 -6.89 -13.67 4.12
N ARG A 199 -7.06 -13.64 5.45
CA ARG A 199 -8.27 -14.14 6.11
C ARG A 199 -9.47 -13.22 5.88
N ALA A 200 -9.30 -11.91 5.97
CA ALA A 200 -10.35 -10.93 5.73
C ALA A 200 -10.90 -11.00 4.30
N VAL A 201 -10.04 -11.09 3.28
CA VAL A 201 -10.44 -11.26 1.88
C VAL A 201 -11.34 -12.50 1.70
N ARG A 202 -10.95 -13.64 2.29
CA ARG A 202 -11.75 -14.88 2.26
C ARG A 202 -13.09 -14.73 2.97
N LEU A 203 -13.11 -14.10 4.14
CA LEU A 203 -14.35 -13.86 4.91
C LEU A 203 -15.32 -12.91 4.21
N CYS A 204 -14.79 -11.96 3.43
CA CYS A 204 -15.59 -11.06 2.59
C CYS A 204 -16.04 -11.71 1.29
N GLN A 205 -15.50 -12.88 0.91
CA GLN A 205 -15.80 -13.58 -0.34
C GLN A 205 -15.74 -12.66 -1.57
N THR A 206 -14.77 -11.74 -1.59
CA THR A 206 -14.58 -10.82 -2.71
C THR A 206 -13.87 -11.51 -3.85
N GLU A 207 -14.41 -11.36 -5.06
CA GLU A 207 -13.80 -11.85 -6.31
C GLU A 207 -12.91 -10.78 -6.97
N LEU A 208 -12.68 -9.65 -6.30
CA LEU A 208 -11.78 -8.62 -6.81
C LEU A 208 -10.33 -9.11 -6.74
N PRO A 209 -9.54 -8.99 -7.81
CA PRO A 209 -8.11 -9.21 -7.73
C PRO A 209 -7.50 -8.21 -6.75
N TYR A 210 -6.44 -8.62 -6.07
CA TYR A 210 -5.75 -7.76 -5.11
C TYR A 210 -4.27 -8.04 -5.07
N TRP A 211 -3.51 -7.06 -4.59
CA TRP A 211 -2.12 -7.24 -4.22
C TRP A 211 -1.88 -6.99 -2.74
N ILE A 212 -0.77 -7.53 -2.25
CA ILE A 212 -0.19 -7.17 -0.96
C ILE A 212 1.24 -6.70 -1.20
N SER A 213 1.56 -5.46 -0.86
CA SER A 213 2.93 -4.96 -0.89
C SER A 213 3.45 -4.67 0.52
N PHE A 214 4.72 -5.01 0.73
CA PHE A 214 5.41 -4.88 2.00
C PHE A 214 6.21 -3.58 2.06
N VAL A 215 6.43 -3.08 3.27
CA VAL A 215 7.38 -1.98 3.52
C VAL A 215 8.63 -2.52 4.22
N LEU A 216 9.80 -2.09 3.77
CA LEU A 216 11.11 -2.55 4.24
C LEU A 216 12.06 -1.33 4.42
N PRO A 217 11.87 -0.49 5.45
CA PRO A 217 12.58 0.80 5.59
C PRO A 217 14.11 0.67 5.49
N ASP A 218 14.66 -0.38 6.11
CA ASP A 218 16.08 -0.72 6.10
C ASP A 218 16.37 -2.00 5.28
N GLY A 219 15.46 -2.35 4.35
CA GLY A 219 15.56 -3.55 3.52
C GLY A 219 15.19 -4.83 4.27
N ILE A 220 14.66 -4.69 5.48
CA ILE A 220 14.20 -5.77 6.36
C ILE A 220 12.79 -5.46 6.88
N CYS A 221 12.06 -6.50 7.31
CA CYS A 221 10.75 -6.34 7.93
C CYS A 221 10.90 -5.47 9.19
N PRO A 222 10.10 -4.40 9.38
CA PRO A 222 10.16 -3.56 10.58
C PRO A 222 10.09 -4.36 11.87
N GLN A 223 9.18 -5.35 11.91
CA GLN A 223 8.97 -6.20 13.07
C GLN A 223 10.24 -6.96 13.47
N SER A 224 11.12 -7.31 12.51
CA SER A 224 12.34 -8.09 12.77
C SER A 224 13.39 -7.37 13.61
N THR A 225 13.25 -6.05 13.76
CA THR A 225 14.15 -5.23 14.58
C THR A 225 13.87 -5.37 16.08
N HIS A 226 12.73 -5.96 16.47
CA HIS A 226 12.37 -6.14 17.87
C HIS A 226 13.03 -7.37 18.50
N PRO A 227 13.33 -7.33 19.82
CA PRO A 227 14.17 -8.35 20.46
C PRO A 227 13.46 -9.70 20.71
N THR A 228 12.19 -9.86 20.32
CA THR A 228 11.44 -11.10 20.58
C THR A 228 11.70 -12.18 19.52
N ILE A 229 11.51 -13.45 19.89
CA ILE A 229 11.70 -14.58 18.94
C ILE A 229 10.69 -14.50 17.80
N ASP A 230 9.45 -14.15 18.09
CA ASP A 230 8.40 -14.02 17.08
C ASP A 230 8.64 -12.85 16.13
N ALA A 231 9.18 -11.73 16.63
CA ALA A 231 9.65 -10.64 15.79
C ALA A 231 10.69 -11.08 14.75
N LYS A 232 11.69 -11.87 15.18
CA LYS A 232 12.73 -12.41 14.28
C LYS A 232 12.20 -13.38 13.22
N ARG A 233 10.98 -13.89 13.37
CA ARG A 233 10.32 -14.72 12.34
C ARG A 233 9.71 -13.88 11.22
N CYS A 234 9.49 -12.58 11.42
CA CYS A 234 9.08 -11.70 10.34
C CYS A 234 10.26 -11.46 9.38
N THR A 235 10.34 -12.28 8.35
CA THR A 235 11.32 -12.15 7.26
C THR A 235 10.59 -11.88 5.96
N LEU A 236 11.27 -11.31 4.97
CA LEU A 236 10.67 -11.10 3.64
C LEU A 236 10.22 -12.43 3.02
N GLU A 237 10.97 -13.50 3.28
CA GLU A 237 10.65 -14.86 2.88
C GLU A 237 9.36 -15.33 3.55
N ALA A 238 9.20 -15.12 4.86
CA ALA A 238 7.97 -15.46 5.58
C ALA A 238 6.75 -14.64 5.10
N LEU A 239 6.94 -13.34 4.83
CA LEU A 239 5.90 -12.47 4.26
C LEU A 239 5.45 -12.98 2.88
N THR A 240 6.41 -13.30 2.01
CA THR A 240 6.17 -13.83 0.66
C THR A 240 5.40 -15.15 0.72
N LEU A 241 5.80 -16.07 1.61
CA LEU A 241 5.11 -17.34 1.79
C LEU A 241 3.69 -17.15 2.34
N ALA A 242 3.52 -16.34 3.38
CA ALA A 242 2.21 -16.08 3.97
C ALA A 242 1.23 -15.43 2.98
N ALA A 243 1.74 -14.54 2.12
CA ALA A 243 0.92 -13.92 1.08
C ALA A 243 0.46 -14.93 0.02
N LEU A 244 1.33 -15.83 -0.44
CA LEU A 244 1.04 -16.68 -1.61
C LEU A 244 0.54 -18.09 -1.30
N GLN A 245 0.73 -18.60 -0.09
CA GLN A 245 0.27 -19.93 0.29
C GLN A 245 -1.24 -19.96 0.57
N GLY A 246 -1.83 -21.14 0.41
CA GLY A 246 -3.23 -21.40 0.69
C GLY A 246 -4.18 -20.94 -0.43
N GLU A 247 -5.45 -20.74 -0.06
CA GLU A 247 -6.53 -20.45 -0.99
C GLU A 247 -6.61 -18.96 -1.35
N GLN A 248 -7.09 -18.65 -2.57
CA GLN A 248 -7.29 -17.30 -3.08
C GLN A 248 -6.07 -16.35 -2.96
N PRO A 249 -4.83 -16.77 -3.29
CA PRO A 249 -3.66 -15.89 -3.19
C PRO A 249 -3.83 -14.58 -3.98
N PRO A 250 -3.16 -13.49 -3.57
CA PRO A 250 -3.19 -12.23 -4.30
C PRO A 250 -2.65 -12.45 -5.72
N VAL A 251 -3.15 -11.66 -6.67
CA VAL A 251 -2.65 -11.71 -8.06
C VAL A 251 -1.27 -11.10 -8.19
N ALA A 252 -0.88 -10.22 -7.28
CA ALA A 252 0.46 -9.62 -7.21
C ALA A 252 0.96 -9.50 -5.77
N ILE A 253 2.28 -9.55 -5.59
CA ILE A 253 2.94 -9.19 -4.34
C ILE A 253 4.12 -8.27 -4.63
N GLY A 254 4.60 -7.53 -3.64
CA GLY A 254 5.80 -6.74 -3.86
C GLY A 254 6.16 -5.79 -2.74
N ILE A 255 6.76 -4.66 -3.10
CA ILE A 255 7.40 -3.75 -2.14
C ILE A 255 7.06 -2.31 -2.51
N ASN A 256 6.68 -1.52 -1.52
CA ASN A 256 6.45 -0.10 -1.68
C ASN A 256 7.00 0.71 -0.51
N CYS A 257 7.07 2.03 -0.72
CA CYS A 257 7.56 3.01 0.26
C CYS A 257 8.87 2.58 0.95
N THR A 258 9.74 2.01 0.13
CA THR A 258 11.05 1.51 0.50
C THR A 258 12.05 2.22 -0.38
N HIS A 259 13.19 2.59 0.18
CA HIS A 259 14.20 3.33 -0.55
C HIS A 259 14.62 2.58 -1.84
N PRO A 260 14.70 3.25 -3.00
CA PRO A 260 14.98 2.60 -4.29
C PRO A 260 16.21 1.68 -4.30
N SER A 261 17.29 2.06 -3.60
CA SER A 261 18.53 1.27 -3.54
C SER A 261 18.37 -0.11 -2.88
N LEU A 262 17.28 -0.35 -2.16
CA LEU A 262 17.01 -1.60 -1.44
C LEU A 262 16.08 -2.54 -2.22
N ILE A 263 15.50 -2.08 -3.34
CA ILE A 263 14.49 -2.83 -4.08
C ILE A 263 15.09 -4.06 -4.75
N ALA A 264 16.17 -3.90 -5.53
CA ALA A 264 16.76 -5.00 -6.31
C ALA A 264 17.14 -6.22 -5.44
N SER A 265 17.81 -5.99 -4.30
CA SER A 265 18.19 -7.09 -3.39
C SER A 265 16.98 -7.82 -2.82
N ASN A 266 15.88 -7.11 -2.56
CA ASN A 266 14.67 -7.71 -2.01
C ASN A 266 13.82 -8.40 -3.07
N VAL A 267 13.78 -7.90 -4.31
CA VAL A 267 13.17 -8.61 -5.45
C VAL A 267 13.84 -9.96 -5.66
N ILE A 268 15.17 -10.03 -5.63
CA ILE A 268 15.92 -11.30 -5.74
C ILE A 268 15.51 -12.29 -4.63
N ARG A 269 15.35 -11.81 -3.39
CA ARG A 269 14.91 -12.65 -2.27
C ARG A 269 13.49 -13.18 -2.47
N MET A 270 12.56 -12.31 -2.85
CA MET A 270 11.17 -12.71 -3.16
C MET A 270 11.12 -13.73 -4.30
N ALA A 271 11.84 -13.46 -5.40
CA ALA A 271 11.92 -14.36 -6.55
C ALA A 271 12.41 -15.76 -6.15
N ARG A 272 13.48 -15.84 -5.34
CA ARG A 272 13.98 -17.11 -4.80
C ARG A 272 12.93 -17.84 -3.97
N THR A 273 12.19 -17.13 -3.12
CA THR A 273 11.12 -17.73 -2.32
C THR A 273 10.00 -18.28 -3.21
N VAL A 274 9.55 -17.51 -4.21
CA VAL A 274 8.51 -17.94 -5.16
C VAL A 274 8.95 -19.18 -5.92
N SER A 275 10.15 -19.17 -6.51
CA SER A 275 10.66 -20.29 -7.30
C SER A 275 10.91 -21.55 -6.48
N SER A 276 11.27 -21.44 -5.20
CA SER A 276 11.60 -22.59 -4.35
C SER A 276 10.39 -23.32 -3.76
N HIS A 277 9.20 -22.70 -3.75
CA HIS A 277 8.04 -23.21 -3.00
C HIS A 277 6.85 -23.69 -3.88
N LYS A 278 7.03 -23.86 -5.20
CA LYS A 278 5.97 -24.27 -6.14
C LYS A 278 4.66 -23.47 -5.98
N LEU A 279 4.78 -22.18 -5.69
CA LEU A 279 3.65 -21.28 -5.52
C LEU A 279 3.04 -20.96 -6.89
N SER A 280 1.78 -20.54 -6.92
CA SER A 280 1.22 -19.89 -8.11
C SER A 280 2.05 -18.66 -8.44
N ILE A 281 2.46 -18.52 -9.70
CA ILE A 281 3.28 -17.39 -10.17
C ILE A 281 2.46 -16.10 -10.07
N PRO A 282 2.82 -15.14 -9.19
CA PRO A 282 2.13 -13.88 -9.07
C PRO A 282 2.73 -12.84 -10.03
N TRP A 283 2.07 -11.70 -10.16
CA TRP A 283 2.72 -10.48 -10.64
C TRP A 283 3.60 -9.87 -9.55
N LEU A 284 4.60 -9.09 -9.94
CA LEU A 284 5.41 -8.29 -9.03
C LEU A 284 4.93 -6.83 -9.08
N VAL A 285 4.67 -6.23 -7.92
CA VAL A 285 4.29 -4.81 -7.81
C VAL A 285 5.36 -4.01 -7.06
N LEU A 286 5.98 -3.01 -7.70
CA LEU A 286 7.05 -2.21 -7.10
C LEU A 286 6.76 -0.73 -7.23
N TYR A 287 6.77 -0.01 -6.11
CA TYR A 287 6.54 1.42 -6.10
C TYR A 287 7.29 2.08 -4.94
N PRO A 288 8.62 2.25 -5.08
CA PRO A 288 9.47 2.82 -4.04
C PRO A 288 9.24 4.33 -3.89
N ASP A 289 9.81 4.91 -2.84
CA ASP A 289 9.84 6.36 -2.67
C ASP A 289 10.65 7.03 -3.79
N GLY A 290 10.44 8.34 -3.98
CA GLY A 290 11.18 9.17 -4.95
C GLY A 290 12.66 9.38 -4.61
N GLY A 291 13.18 8.74 -3.55
CA GLY A 291 14.58 8.82 -3.10
C GLY A 291 14.84 9.84 -1.98
N LEU A 292 13.79 10.47 -1.44
CA LEU A 292 13.88 11.29 -0.23
C LEU A 292 13.51 10.44 0.99
N THR A 293 14.20 10.66 2.10
CA THR A 293 13.89 10.08 3.42
C THR A 293 13.04 11.05 4.22
N TYR A 294 11.95 10.55 4.81
CA TYR A 294 11.13 11.32 5.74
C TYR A 294 11.70 11.23 7.16
N ASP A 295 11.95 12.37 7.79
CA ASP A 295 12.24 12.46 9.21
C ASP A 295 10.92 12.62 9.98
N THR A 296 10.58 11.60 10.78
CA THR A 296 9.33 11.55 11.55
C THR A 296 9.32 12.49 12.75
N VAL A 297 10.47 12.97 13.21
CA VAL A 297 10.62 13.91 14.34
C VAL A 297 10.41 15.34 13.84
N THR A 298 11.08 15.71 12.75
CA THR A 298 10.98 17.07 12.18
C THR A 298 9.82 17.22 11.20
N LYS A 299 9.17 16.11 10.82
CA LYS A 299 8.14 16.04 9.78
C LYS A 299 8.62 16.65 8.45
N SER A 300 9.88 16.40 8.09
CA SER A 300 10.52 16.98 6.90
C SER A 300 11.24 15.94 6.05
N TRP A 301 11.38 16.25 4.75
CA TRP A 301 12.05 15.38 3.79
C TRP A 301 13.51 15.77 3.62
N HIS A 302 14.39 14.77 3.63
CA HIS A 302 15.83 14.92 3.46
C HIS A 302 16.34 14.00 2.36
N ALA A 303 17.26 14.48 1.52
CA ALA A 303 17.94 13.65 0.55
C ALA A 303 18.96 12.74 1.25
N ARG A 304 18.90 11.43 1.02
CA ARG A 304 19.85 10.45 1.59
C ARG A 304 21.18 10.44 0.84
N GLU A 305 21.18 10.84 -0.45
CA GLU A 305 22.33 10.93 -1.36
C GLU A 305 22.14 12.08 -2.38
N ALA A 306 23.09 12.27 -3.30
CA ALA A 306 22.95 13.22 -4.41
C ALA A 306 21.64 12.96 -5.17
N GLN A 307 20.86 14.01 -5.39
CA GLN A 307 19.51 13.94 -5.96
C GLN A 307 19.53 13.08 -7.25
N GLN A 308 18.92 11.90 -7.19
CA GLN A 308 18.76 11.05 -8.38
C GLN A 308 17.84 11.78 -9.36
N SER A 309 18.18 11.73 -10.64
CA SER A 309 17.28 12.18 -11.70
C SER A 309 16.10 11.21 -11.84
N ASP A 310 14.94 11.71 -12.26
CA ASP A 310 13.75 10.91 -12.54
C ASP A 310 14.05 9.73 -13.48
N ARG A 311 14.91 9.97 -14.48
CA ARG A 311 15.37 8.94 -15.42
C ARG A 311 16.19 7.85 -14.73
N SER A 312 17.17 8.23 -13.91
CA SER A 312 17.99 7.24 -13.18
C SER A 312 17.18 6.45 -12.17
N TRP A 313 16.15 7.05 -11.55
CA TRP A 313 15.20 6.33 -10.69
C TRP A 313 14.40 5.32 -11.49
N ALA A 314 13.90 5.72 -12.66
CA ALA A 314 13.10 4.86 -13.53
C ALA A 314 13.92 3.67 -14.06
N ASP A 315 15.14 3.92 -14.55
CA ASP A 315 16.06 2.87 -15.01
C ASP A 315 16.35 1.89 -13.87
N ALA A 316 16.65 2.37 -12.65
CA ALA A 316 16.91 1.52 -11.50
C ALA A 316 15.71 0.66 -11.09
N LEU A 317 14.49 1.20 -11.16
CA LEU A 317 13.27 0.46 -10.85
C LEU A 317 13.00 -0.65 -11.87
N LEU A 318 13.18 -0.36 -13.16
CA LEU A 318 13.01 -1.35 -14.23
C LEU A 318 14.07 -2.46 -14.17
N ASP A 319 15.33 -2.10 -13.89
CA ASP A 319 16.41 -3.05 -13.65
C ASP A 319 16.12 -3.93 -12.43
N ALA A 320 15.65 -3.33 -11.33
CA ALA A 320 15.29 -4.07 -10.12
C ALA A 320 14.16 -5.07 -10.38
N ALA A 321 13.11 -4.69 -11.11
CA ALA A 321 12.02 -5.59 -11.49
C ALA A 321 12.55 -6.78 -12.32
N SER A 322 13.45 -6.51 -13.25
CA SER A 322 14.07 -7.51 -14.13
C SER A 322 14.95 -8.52 -13.39
N THR A 323 15.45 -8.19 -12.19
CA THR A 323 16.21 -9.17 -11.37
C THR A 323 15.35 -10.35 -10.87
N GLY A 324 14.04 -10.17 -10.83
CA GLY A 324 13.06 -11.21 -10.51
C GLY A 324 12.54 -11.98 -11.71
N ASP A 325 13.12 -11.78 -12.90
CA ASP A 325 12.64 -12.36 -14.15
C ASP A 325 12.39 -13.88 -14.02
N ARG A 326 11.31 -14.35 -14.65
CA ARG A 326 10.79 -15.73 -14.61
C ARG A 326 10.17 -16.19 -13.28
N ALA A 327 10.37 -15.48 -12.17
CA ALA A 327 9.65 -15.76 -10.93
C ALA A 327 8.25 -15.11 -10.90
N PHE A 328 8.00 -14.15 -11.79
CA PHE A 328 6.78 -13.38 -11.85
C PHE A 328 6.15 -13.40 -13.24
N ALA A 329 4.82 -13.30 -13.30
CA ALA A 329 4.05 -13.33 -14.54
C ALA A 329 4.07 -12.00 -15.31
N GLY A 330 4.36 -10.91 -14.60
CA GLY A 330 4.39 -9.55 -15.12
C GLY A 330 4.72 -8.55 -14.01
N TYR A 331 4.82 -7.28 -14.38
CA TYR A 331 5.25 -6.20 -13.50
C TYR A 331 4.21 -5.08 -13.45
N ILE A 332 3.94 -4.59 -12.25
CA ILE A 332 3.24 -3.32 -11.99
C ILE A 332 4.27 -2.38 -11.35
N LEU A 333 4.61 -1.26 -11.98
CA LEU A 333 5.66 -0.36 -11.51
C LEU A 333 5.12 1.06 -11.33
N GLY A 334 5.41 1.71 -10.21
CA GLY A 334 5.01 3.10 -9.95
C GLY A 334 5.87 3.75 -8.88
N GLY A 335 5.32 4.70 -8.14
CA GLY A 335 6.03 5.38 -7.05
C GLY A 335 5.20 5.50 -5.76
N CYS A 336 5.87 5.67 -4.63
CA CYS A 336 5.26 6.03 -3.36
C CYS A 336 5.57 7.51 -3.04
N CYS A 337 6.01 7.82 -1.82
CA CYS A 337 6.15 9.18 -1.36
C CYS A 337 7.21 9.93 -2.18
N LYS A 338 6.92 11.19 -2.53
CA LYS A 338 7.80 12.07 -3.31
C LYS A 338 8.12 11.59 -4.73
N SER A 339 7.44 10.57 -5.23
CA SER A 339 7.44 10.22 -6.65
C SER A 339 6.36 11.03 -7.37
N THR A 340 6.77 12.08 -8.06
CA THR A 340 5.88 13.01 -8.79
C THR A 340 5.49 12.44 -10.16
N PRO A 341 4.56 13.07 -10.90
CA PRO A 341 4.23 12.63 -12.26
C PRO A 341 5.42 12.55 -13.22
N SER A 342 6.48 13.32 -13.02
CA SER A 342 7.67 13.27 -13.89
C SER A 342 8.46 11.96 -13.76
N TYR A 343 8.45 11.31 -12.58
CA TYR A 343 9.00 9.98 -12.38
C TYR A 343 8.24 8.92 -13.18
N ILE A 344 6.91 9.01 -13.18
CA ILE A 344 6.06 8.09 -13.95
C ILE A 344 6.22 8.32 -15.45
N ALA A 345 6.34 9.58 -15.90
CA ALA A 345 6.64 9.90 -17.30
C ALA A 345 8.01 9.37 -17.73
N ALA A 346 9.02 9.49 -16.88
CA ALA A 346 10.34 8.92 -17.13
C ALA A 346 10.26 7.38 -17.26
N LEU A 347 9.54 6.71 -16.37
CA LEU A 347 9.30 5.27 -16.42
C LEU A 347 8.55 4.85 -17.69
N ARG A 348 7.49 5.56 -18.08
CA ARG A 348 6.77 5.31 -19.34
C ARG A 348 7.68 5.45 -20.55
N SER A 349 8.57 6.44 -20.57
CA SER A 349 9.47 6.68 -21.71
C SER A 349 10.49 5.56 -21.97
N ILE A 350 10.76 4.71 -20.97
CA ILE A 350 11.74 3.62 -21.06
C ILE A 350 11.11 2.22 -21.07
N SER A 351 9.83 2.11 -20.74
CA SER A 351 9.15 0.84 -20.49
C SER A 351 8.54 0.17 -21.73
N GLY A 352 8.69 0.79 -22.92
CA GLY A 352 8.15 0.27 -24.19
C GLY A 352 6.76 0.79 -24.52
#